data_AF-A0A436WXT9-F1
#
_entry.id   AF-A0A436WXT9-F1
#
_cell.length_a   1.000
_cell.length_b   1.000
_cell.length_c   1.000
_cell.angle_alpha   90.00
_cell.angle_beta   90.00
_cell.angle_gamma   90.00
#
_symmetry.space_group_name_H-M   'P 1'
#
loop_
_entity.id
_entity.type
_entity.pdbx_description
1 polymer ?
#
loop_
_entity_poly.entity_id
_entity_poly.type
_entity_poly.pdbx_seq_one_letter_code
_entity_poly.pdbx_strand_id
1 'polypeptide(L)' 'MRAHGERRTLFASDIVGTSEQILEQLARDPILAGIPELRLELPYDFEQHEYEQIITDFIDLIAPALGWRRYPKRAASAAE' A
#
# COMPACT_ATOMS: atom_id res chain seq x y z
N MET A 1 -8.33 -0.74 18.55
CA MET A 1 -7.04 -1.22 18.03
C MET A 1 -6.48 -2.24 19.02
N ARG A 2 -6.28 -3.49 18.61
CA ARG A 2 -5.61 -4.51 19.44
C ARG A 2 -4.31 -4.90 18.75
N ALA A 3 -3.18 -4.64 19.41
CA ALA A 3 -1.87 -5.04 18.92
C ALA A 3 -1.65 -6.53 19.20
N HIS A 4 -1.11 -7.28 18.23
CA HIS A 4 -0.62 -8.64 18.46
C HIS A 4 0.75 -8.84 17.84
N GLY A 5 1.68 -9.40 18.63
CA GLY A 5 3.02 -9.79 18.19
C GLY A 5 4.16 -8.84 18.61
N GLU A 6 5.34 -9.43 18.79
CA GLU A 6 6.61 -8.79 19.22
C GLU A 6 7.04 -7.61 18.33
N ARG A 7 6.49 -7.51 17.11
CA ARG A 7 6.81 -6.49 16.09
C ARG A 7 5.88 -5.28 16.03
N ARG A 8 4.88 -5.15 16.92
CA ARG A 8 3.92 -4.02 16.93
C ARG A 8 3.22 -3.79 15.58
N THR A 9 3.02 -4.84 14.78
CA THR A 9 2.26 -4.73 13.54
C THR A 9 0.80 -4.48 13.88
N LEU A 10 0.27 -3.34 13.47
CA LEU A 10 -1.13 -2.98 13.63
C LEU A 10 -1.86 -3.38 12.37
N PHE A 11 -2.79 -4.33 12.49
CA PHE A 11 -3.67 -4.72 11.40
C PHE A 11 -4.80 -3.68 11.31
N ALA A 12 -4.82 -2.91 10.23
CA ALA A 12 -5.98 -2.11 9.87
C ALA A 12 -7.12 -3.05 9.44
N SER A 13 -8.37 -2.62 9.60
CA SER A 13 -9.52 -3.32 8.99
C SER A 13 -9.36 -3.32 7.47
N ASP A 14 -9.87 -4.36 6.80
CA ASP A 14 -9.82 -4.44 5.35
C ASP A 14 -10.41 -3.17 4.71
N ILE A 15 -9.58 -2.46 3.96
CA ILE A 15 -9.96 -1.20 3.30
C ILE A 15 -10.31 -1.55 1.86
N VAL A 16 -11.59 -1.45 1.52
CA VAL A 16 -12.10 -1.65 0.15
C VAL A 16 -12.94 -0.45 -0.25
N GLY A 17 -12.67 0.11 -1.42
CA GLY A 17 -13.36 1.29 -1.94
C GLY A 17 -12.58 1.95 -3.07
N THR A 18 -13.01 3.14 -3.48
CA THR A 18 -12.26 3.96 -4.44
C THR A 18 -10.96 4.46 -3.83
N SER A 19 -10.01 4.90 -4.67
CA SER A 19 -8.73 5.45 -4.21
C SER A 19 -8.91 6.63 -3.24
N GLU A 20 -9.94 7.46 -3.45
CA GLU A 20 -10.28 8.57 -2.55
C GLU A 20 -10.76 8.06 -1.17
N GLN A 21 -11.65 7.07 -1.15
CA GLN A 21 -12.14 6.47 0.10
C GLN A 21 -11.01 5.77 0.87
N ILE A 22 -10.11 5.11 0.14
CA ILE A 22 -8.92 4.49 0.72
C ILE A 22 -8.03 5.58 1.35
N LEU A 23 -7.77 6.67 0.64
CA LEU A 23 -6.97 7.79 1.14
C LEU A 23 -7.59 8.45 2.37
N GLU A 24 -8.90 8.66 2.40
CA GLU A 24 -9.60 9.20 3.57
C GLU A 24 -9.43 8.31 4.80
N GLN A 25 -9.51 6.99 4.64
CA GLN A 25 -9.31 6.04 5.73
C GLN A 25 -7.86 5.99 6.18
N LEU A 26 -6.92 5.97 5.24
CA LEU A 26 -5.48 6.00 5.51
C LEU A 26 -5.05 7.30 6.21
N ALA A 27 -5.61 8.45 5.83
CA ALA A 27 -5.34 9.74 6.46
C ALA A 27 -5.86 9.84 7.89
N ARG A 28 -6.87 9.04 8.27
CA ARG A 28 -7.37 8.95 9.65
C ARG A 28 -6.48 8.08 10.54
N ASP A 29 -5.55 7.30 9.98
CA ASP A 29 -4.65 6.46 10.75
C ASP A 29 -3.38 7.23 11.15
N PRO A 30 -3.20 7.59 12.43
CA PRO A 30 -2.04 8.34 12.88
C PRO A 30 -0.73 7.54 12.81
N ILE A 31 -0.78 6.22 12.69
CA ILE A 31 0.41 5.37 12.60
C ILE A 31 1.01 5.43 11.20
N LEU A 32 0.19 5.60 10.16
CA LEU A 32 0.64 5.55 8.77
C LEU A 32 1.71 6.62 8.48
N ALA A 33 1.62 7.79 9.12
CA ALA A 33 2.60 8.86 8.99
C ALA A 33 3.97 8.52 9.61
N GLY A 34 4.04 7.52 10.49
CA GLY A 34 5.24 7.16 11.25
C GLY A 34 5.94 5.87 10.81
N ILE A 35 5.39 5.15 9.82
CA ILE A 35 5.98 3.88 9.36
C ILE A 35 6.83 4.09 8.09
N PRO A 36 8.00 3.44 8.00
CA PRO A 36 8.83 3.48 6.80
C PRO A 36 8.39 2.49 5.71
N GLU A 37 7.51 1.53 6.04
CA GLU A 37 7.07 0.45 5.16
C GLU A 37 5.57 0.19 5.32
N LEU A 38 4.86 0.01 4.21
CA LEU A 38 3.46 -0.41 4.16
C LEU A 38 3.39 -1.68 3.33
N ARG A 39 2.67 -2.67 3.86
CA ARG A 39 2.39 -3.92 3.17
C ARG A 39 0.96 -3.93 2.70
N LEU A 40 0.76 -4.23 1.42
CA LEU A 40 -0.56 -4.48 0.84
C LEU A 40 -0.82 -5.98 0.89
N GLU A 41 -1.87 -6.38 1.60
CA GLU A 41 -2.38 -7.76 1.59
C GLU A 41 -3.43 -7.85 0.49
N LEU A 42 -3.10 -8.53 -0.61
CA LEU A 42 -3.99 -8.64 -1.77
C LEU A 42 -4.91 -9.87 -1.60
N PRO A 43 -6.20 -9.79 -1.98
CA PRO A 43 -7.13 -10.92 -1.85
C PRO A 43 -6.73 -12.08 -2.77
N TYR A 44 -6.68 -13.31 -2.25
CA TYR A 44 -6.21 -14.48 -3.00
C TYR A 44 -7.11 -14.93 -4.16
N ASP A 45 -8.38 -14.54 -4.16
CA ASP A 45 -9.37 -14.93 -5.17
C ASP A 45 -9.36 -14.06 -6.44
N PHE A 46 -8.36 -13.17 -6.59
CA PHE A 46 -8.28 -12.23 -7.70
C PHE A 46 -7.41 -12.78 -8.84
N GLU A 47 -7.75 -12.40 -10.06
CA GLU A 47 -6.99 -12.67 -11.25
C GLU A 47 -5.75 -11.75 -11.35
N GLN A 48 -4.77 -12.16 -12.15
CA GLN A 48 -3.51 -11.42 -12.31
C GLN A 48 -3.73 -9.95 -12.68
N HIS A 49 -4.64 -9.67 -13.62
CA HIS A 49 -4.90 -8.31 -14.10
C HIS A 49 -5.50 -7.41 -13.00
N GLU A 50 -6.23 -7.98 -12.05
CA GLU A 50 -6.80 -7.25 -10.93
C GLU A 50 -5.71 -6.89 -9.92
N TYR A 51 -4.76 -7.80 -9.66
CA TYR A 51 -3.57 -7.45 -8.87
C TYR A 51 -2.77 -6.33 -9.52
N GLU A 52 -2.55 -6.40 -10.84
CA GLU A 52 -1.83 -5.36 -11.58
C GLU A 52 -2.53 -4.00 -11.47
N GLN A 53 -3.86 -3.98 -11.57
CA GLN A 53 -4.66 -2.76 -11.39
C GLN A 53 -4.54 -2.20 -9.96
N ILE A 54 -4.72 -3.03 -8.94
CA ILE A 54 -4.61 -2.59 -7.53
C ILE A 54 -3.22 -1.99 -7.25
N ILE A 55 -2.16 -2.68 -7.68
CA ILE A 55 -0.79 -2.23 -7.48
C ILE A 55 -0.55 -0.91 -8.24
N THR A 56 -1.00 -0.82 -9.50
CA THR A 56 -0.83 0.38 -10.31
C THR A 56 -1.53 1.58 -9.68
N ASP A 57 -2.81 1.42 -9.32
CA ASP A 57 -3.61 2.46 -8.68
C ASP A 57 -3.00 2.89 -7.35
N PHE A 58 -2.47 1.95 -6.57
CA PHE A 58 -1.77 2.30 -5.34
C PHE A 58 -0.55 3.19 -5.62
N ILE A 59 0.29 2.83 -6.58
CA ILE A 59 1.53 3.55 -6.86
C ILE A 59 1.25 4.91 -7.57
N ASP A 60 0.20 5.02 -8.39
CA ASP A 60 -0.15 6.26 -9.12
C ASP A 60 -1.04 7.21 -8.30
N LEU A 61 -1.97 6.71 -7.49
CA LEU A 61 -2.98 7.53 -6.82
C LEU A 61 -2.74 7.64 -5.31
N ILE A 62 -2.37 6.55 -4.65
CA ILE A 62 -2.32 6.50 -3.19
C ILE A 62 -0.95 6.92 -2.65
N ALA A 63 0.13 6.29 -3.13
CA ALA A 63 1.49 6.54 -2.64
C ALA A 63 1.91 8.03 -2.74
N PRO A 64 1.67 8.75 -3.86
CA PRO A 64 2.04 10.17 -3.95
C PRO A 64 1.28 11.04 -2.95
N ALA A 65 0.01 10.73 -2.69
CA ALA A 65 -0.82 11.45 -1.73
C ALA A 65 -0.37 11.23 -0.26
N LEU A 66 0.29 10.11 0.02
CA LEU A 66 0.97 9.84 1.31
C LEU A 66 2.37 10.46 1.39
N GLY A 67 2.83 11.17 0.36
CA GLY A 67 4.17 11.75 0.28
C GLY A 67 5.27 10.74 -0.08
N TRP A 68 4.89 9.52 -0.48
CA TRP A 68 5.84 8.50 -0.88
C TRP A 68 6.21 8.68 -2.34
N ARG A 69 7.52 8.73 -2.61
CA ARG A 69 8.02 8.89 -3.97
C ARG A 69 8.27 7.51 -4.57
N ARG A 70 7.85 7.32 -5.82
CA ARG A 70 8.28 6.18 -6.64
C ARG A 70 9.81 6.13 -6.60
N TYR A 71 10.36 5.04 -6.10
CA TYR A 71 11.76 4.76 -6.37
C TYR A 71 11.90 4.58 -7.88
N PRO A 72 12.81 5.31 -8.54
CA PRO A 72 13.01 5.12 -9.96
C PRO A 72 13.35 3.65 -10.17
N LYS A 73 12.59 2.99 -11.06
CA LYS A 73 12.87 1.62 -11.48
C LYS A 73 14.35 1.58 -11.84
N ARG A 74 15.16 0.89 -11.04
CA ARG A 74 16.58 0.73 -11.32
C ARG A 74 16.61 0.05 -12.67
N ALA A 75 17.03 0.77 -13.71
CA ALA A 75 17.08 0.24 -15.06
C ALA A 75 17.80 -1.09 -14.96
N ALA A 76 17.12 -2.17 -15.35
CA ALA A 76 17.73 -3.49 -15.37
C ALA A 76 19.03 -3.32 -16.15
N SER A 77 20.16 -3.51 -15.46
CA SER A 77 21.45 -3.51 -16.13
C SER A 77 21.35 -4.61 -17.17
N ALA A 78 21.37 -4.20 -18.44
CA ALA A 78 21.62 -5.12 -19.54
C ALA A 78 23.00 -5.74 -19.30
N ALA A 79 22.99 -6.95 -18.76
CA ALA A 79 24.06 -7.94 -18.70
C ALA A 79 23.29 -9.23 -18.42
N GLU A 80 23.06 -10.09 -19.40
CA GLU A 80 24.07 -10.78 -20.21
C GLU A 80 23.56 -11.09 -21.62
#